data_AF-A0A9E5K7R0-F1
#
_entry.id   AF-A0A9E5K7R0-F1
#
_cell.length_a   1.000
_cell.length_b   1.000
_cell.length_c   1.000
_cell.angle_alpha   90.00
_cell.angle_beta   90.00
_cell.angle_gamma   90.00
#
_symmetry.space_group_name_H-M   'P 1'
#
loop_
_entity.id
_entity.type
_entity.pdbx_description
1 polymer ?
#
loop_
_entity_poly.entity_id
_entity_poly.type
_entity_poly.pdbx_seq_one_letter_code
_entity_poly.pdbx_strand_id
1 'polypeptide(L)'
;MSLELLRDQQIAEILNIKLKTVYVYASASPERLPPFMKDALGRRSYQRKDVIRWLRAGGVQNSSQSLTHALLSVKRRSGRPRKILGT
;
A
#
# COMPACT_ATOMS: atom_id res chain seq x y z
N MET A 1 23.09 6.17 -20.10
CA MET A 1 22.15 5.80 -19.02
C MET A 1 20.89 5.23 -19.65
N SER A 2 20.48 4.00 -19.34
CA SER A 2 19.32 3.33 -19.95
C SER A 2 18.01 3.72 -19.25
N LEU A 3 16.94 4.00 -20.00
CA LEU A 3 15.61 4.30 -19.46
C LEU A 3 14.93 3.00 -19.01
N GLU A 4 15.15 2.60 -17.76
CA GLU A 4 14.42 1.47 -17.18
C GLU A 4 12.99 1.87 -16.82
N LEU A 5 12.04 1.37 -17.63
CA LEU A 5 10.61 1.55 -17.44
C LEU A 5 10.00 0.32 -16.76
N LEU A 6 9.21 0.55 -15.73
CA LEU A 6 8.47 -0.46 -15.00
C LEU A 6 7.00 -0.45 -15.42
N ARG A 7 6.38 -1.62 -15.61
CA ARG A 7 4.94 -1.76 -15.89
C ARG A 7 4.14 -1.86 -14.58
N ASP A 8 2.82 -1.68 -14.68
CA ASP A 8 1.90 -1.82 -13.54
C ASP A 8 2.10 -3.15 -12.76
N GLN A 9 2.41 -4.25 -13.46
CA GLN A 9 2.72 -5.55 -12.85
C GLN A 9 3.95 -5.50 -11.95
N GLN A 10 5.04 -4.88 -12.42
CA GLN A 10 6.27 -4.76 -11.65
C GLN A 10 6.09 -3.81 -10.46
N ILE A 11 5.25 -2.77 -10.60
CA ILE A 11 4.89 -1.92 -9.47
C ILE A 11 4.08 -2.69 -8.43
N ALA A 12 3.14 -3.53 -8.87
CA ALA A 12 2.38 -4.39 -7.96
C ALA A 12 3.30 -5.30 -7.13
N GLU A 13 4.31 -5.89 -7.78
CA GLU A 13 5.32 -6.73 -7.14
C GLU A 13 6.21 -5.94 -6.16
N ILE A 14 6.72 -4.77 -6.57
CA ILE A 14 7.56 -3.92 -5.71
C ILE A 14 6.82 -3.45 -4.46
N LEU A 15 5.54 -3.10 -4.61
CA LEU A 15 4.71 -2.62 -3.51
C LEU A 15 4.04 -3.76 -2.72
N ASN A 16 4.21 -5.01 -3.16
CA ASN A 16 3.54 -6.19 -2.61
C ASN A 16 2.01 -5.99 -2.47
N ILE A 17 1.38 -5.46 -3.52
CA ILE A 17 -0.07 -5.25 -3.61
C ILE A 17 -0.65 -5.96 -4.83
N LYS A 18 -1.97 -6.14 -4.83
CA LYS A 18 -2.66 -6.68 -6.02
C LYS A 18 -2.55 -5.68 -7.17
N LEU A 19 -2.36 -6.19 -8.39
CA LEU A 19 -2.36 -5.38 -9.61
C LEU A 19 -3.62 -4.50 -9.72
N LYS A 20 -4.80 -5.00 -9.33
CA LYS A 20 -6.04 -4.19 -9.28
C LYS A 20 -5.89 -2.94 -8.41
N THR A 21 -5.14 -3.04 -7.31
CA THR A 21 -4.91 -1.91 -6.39
C THR A 21 -4.05 -0.84 -7.05
N VAL A 22 -3.07 -1.25 -7.89
CA VAL A 22 -2.30 -0.32 -8.72
C VAL A 22 -3.22 0.44 -9.67
N TYR A 23 -4.16 -0.23 -10.34
CA TYR A 23 -5.16 0.44 -11.20
C TYR A 23 -6.00 1.46 -10.42
N VAL A 24 -6.47 1.11 -9.23
CA VAL A 24 -7.26 2.02 -8.37
C VAL A 24 -6.44 3.23 -7.96
N TYR A 25 -5.20 3.04 -7.51
CA TYR A 25 -4.33 4.15 -7.13
C TYR A 25 -4.03 5.05 -8.34
N ALA A 26 -3.71 4.48 -9.50
CA ALA A 26 -3.41 5.26 -10.69
C ALA A 26 -4.60 6.09 -11.21
N SER A 27 -5.84 5.68 -10.93
CA SER A 27 -7.05 6.36 -11.43
C SER A 27 -7.71 7.27 -10.39
N ALA A 28 -7.80 6.85 -9.13
CA ALA A 28 -8.59 7.51 -8.09
C ALA A 28 -7.75 8.22 -7.01
N SER A 29 -6.46 7.91 -6.92
CA SER A 29 -5.56 8.48 -5.91
C SER A 29 -4.12 8.53 -6.44
N PRO A 30 -3.87 9.31 -7.52
CA PRO A 30 -2.57 9.32 -8.19
C PRO A 30 -1.42 9.73 -7.28
N GLU A 31 -1.68 10.43 -6.17
CA GLU A 31 -0.70 10.72 -5.11
C GLU A 31 -0.13 9.47 -4.42
N ARG A 32 -0.83 8.33 -4.51
CA ARG A 32 -0.41 7.03 -3.95
C ARG A 32 0.52 6.24 -4.87
N LEU A 33 0.83 6.75 -6.06
CA LEU A 33 1.80 6.16 -6.97
C LEU A 33 2.78 7.22 -7.48
N PRO A 34 3.98 6.80 -7.91
CA PRO A 34 4.87 7.69 -8.63
C PRO A 34 4.25 8.08 -9.98
N PRO A 35 4.67 9.22 -10.56
CA PRO A 35 4.25 9.63 -11.90
C PRO A 35 4.50 8.52 -12.93
N PHE A 36 3.54 8.33 -13.83
CA PHE A 36 3.63 7.40 -14.94
C PHE A 36 3.48 8.11 -16.28
N MET A 37 4.06 7.50 -17.29
CA MET A 37 3.86 7.86 -18.69
C MET A 37 2.91 6.86 -19.33
N LYS A 38 2.13 7.29 -20.31
CA LYS A 38 1.35 6.39 -21.16
C LYS A 38 2.06 6.22 -22.50
N ASP A 39 2.17 4.98 -22.98
CA ASP A 39 2.60 4.72 -24.35
C ASP A 39 1.45 4.99 -25.34
N ALA A 40 1.72 4.87 -26.65
CA ALA A 40 0.73 5.09 -27.71
C ALA A 40 -0.48 4.15 -27.63
N LEU A 41 -0.35 3.02 -26.92
CA LEU A 41 -1.42 2.06 -26.67
C LEU A 41 -2.16 2.35 -25.34
N GLY A 42 -1.86 3.47 -24.68
CA GLY A 42 -2.44 3.86 -23.41
C GLY A 42 -1.92 3.07 -22.20
N ARG A 43 -0.91 2.21 -22.37
CA ARG A 43 -0.37 1.41 -21.27
C ARG A 43 0.57 2.26 -20.43
N ARG A 44 0.47 2.10 -19.11
CA ARG A 44 1.26 2.88 -18.15
C ARG A 44 2.64 2.28 -17.94
N SER A 45 3.61 3.18 -17.78
CA SER A 45 5.00 2.86 -17.50
C SER A 45 5.55 3.88 -16.51
N TYR A 46 6.30 3.42 -15.51
CA TYR A 46 6.89 4.24 -14.46
C TYR A 46 8.41 4.24 -14.62
N GLN A 47 9.07 5.39 -14.49
CA GLN A 47 10.53 5.37 -14.50
C GLN A 47 11.04 4.81 -13.18
N ARG A 48 11.95 3.83 -13.25
CA ARG A 48 12.51 3.20 -12.04
C ARG A 48 13.09 4.21 -11.05
N LYS A 49 13.76 5.25 -11.55
CA LYS A 49 14.34 6.33 -10.71
C LYS A 49 13.27 7.06 -9.88
N ASP A 50 12.09 7.30 -10.47
CA ASP A 50 11.02 8.07 -9.84
C ASP A 50 10.31 7.19 -8.80
N VAL A 51 10.15 5.90 -9.09
CA VAL A 51 9.66 4.89 -8.14
C VAL A 51 10.58 4.81 -6.92
N ILE A 52 11.90 4.71 -7.12
CA ILE A 52 12.87 4.67 -6.02
C ILE A 52 12.81 5.95 -5.18
N ARG A 53 12.76 7.12 -5.83
CA ARG A 53 12.67 8.41 -5.13
C ARG A 53 11.37 8.50 -4.32
N TRP A 54 10.26 8.08 -4.90
CA TRP A 54 8.96 8.08 -4.24
C TRP A 54 8.90 7.14 -3.04
N LEU A 55 9.46 5.92 -3.15
CA LEU A 55 9.59 5.00 -2.03
C LEU A 55 10.43 5.61 -0.89
N ARG A 56 11.56 6.23 -1.21
CA ARG A 56 12.41 6.91 -0.21
C ARG A 56 11.73 8.09 0.48
N ALA A 57 10.80 8.75 -0.20
CA ALA A 57 10.00 9.84 0.36
C ALA A 57 8.85 9.36 1.27
N GLY A 58 8.74 8.05 1.55
CA GLY A 58 7.68 7.48 2.37
C GLY A 58 6.47 6.98 1.58
N GLY A 59 6.68 6.49 0.36
CA GLY A 59 5.66 5.85 -0.46
C GLY A 59 4.97 4.65 0.24
N VAL A 60 3.67 4.49 0.01
CA VAL A 60 2.72 3.56 0.67
C VAL A 60 2.86 3.46 2.21
N GLN A 61 2.68 4.57 2.92
CA GLN A 61 2.53 4.59 4.39
C GLN A 61 1.15 4.10 4.91
N ASN A 62 0.29 3.50 4.08
CA ASN A 62 -1.14 3.33 4.42
C ASN A 62 -1.65 1.87 4.39
N SER A 63 -0.90 0.94 5.03
CA SER A 63 -1.40 -0.43 5.31
C SER A 63 -1.16 -0.89 6.75
N SER A 64 -0.27 -0.24 7.52
CA SER A 64 0.08 -0.70 8.87
C SER A 64 -0.72 -0.03 10.00
N GLN A 65 -1.41 1.08 9.74
CA GLN A 65 -2.17 1.81 10.77
C GLN A 65 -3.49 1.12 11.14
N SER A 66 -4.05 0.32 10.23
CA SER A 66 -5.23 -0.50 10.50
C SER A 66 -4.91 -1.69 11.41
N LEU A 67 -3.71 -2.29 11.29
CA LEU A 67 -3.25 -3.37 12.17
C LEU A 67 -3.03 -2.89 13.60
N THR A 68 -2.46 -1.69 13.81
CA THR A 68 -2.24 -1.15 15.15
C THR A 68 -3.57 -0.79 15.85
N HIS A 69 -4.55 -0.23 15.13
CA HIS A 69 -5.88 0.02 15.68
C HIS A 69 -6.64 -1.28 16.01
N ALA A 70 -6.58 -2.29 15.14
CA ALA A 70 -7.18 -3.60 15.39
C ALA A 70 -6.51 -4.35 16.56
N LEU A 71 -5.17 -4.32 16.64
CA LEU A 71 -4.41 -4.98 17.71
C LEU A 71 -4.61 -4.29 19.08
N LEU A 72 -4.74 -2.97 19.12
CA LEU A 72 -5.08 -2.21 20.33
C LEU A 72 -6.55 -2.38 20.72
N SER A 73 -7.46 -2.59 19.75
CA SER A 73 -8.87 -2.84 20.02
C SER A 73 -9.16 -4.27 20.54
N VAL A 74 -8.22 -5.21 20.40
CA VAL A 74 -8.35 -6.60 20.91
C VAL A 74 -7.96 -6.73 22.40
N LYS A 75 -7.33 -5.72 23.01
CA LYS A 75 -6.95 -5.72 24.44
C LYS A 75 -7.79 -4.80 25.33
N ARG A 76 -9.12 -4.78 25.15
CA ARG A 76 -10.08 -4.21 26.15
C ARG A 76 -11.38 -5.02 26.27
N ARG A 77 -11.28 -6.34 26.39
CA ARG A 77 -12.30 -7.20 27.03
C ARG A 77 -11.64 -8.23 27.96
N SER A 78 -10.77 -7.75 28.83
CA SER A 78 -10.44 -8.42 30.09
C SER A 78 -10.77 -7.50 31.26
N GLY A 79 -11.94 -6.84 31.18
CA GLY A 79 -12.58 -6.24 32.33
C GLY A 79 -13.10 -7.35 33.25
N ARG A 80 -12.20 -7.91 34.07
CA ARG A 80 -12.47 -8.71 35.27
C ARG A 80 -13.73 -9.61 35.22
N PRO A 81 -13.59 -10.89 34.84
CA PRO A 81 -14.33 -11.93 35.54
C PRO A 81 -13.83 -11.97 36.99
N ARG A 82 -14.61 -11.43 37.93
CA ARG A 82 -14.42 -11.70 39.37
C ARG A 82 -15.79 -11.99 39.99
N LYS A 83 -15.87 -13.16 40.66
CA LYS A 83 -16.99 -13.82 41.35
C LYS A 83 -17.99 -14.60 40.48
N ILE A 84 -17.72 -15.90 40.32
CA ILE A 84 -18.73 -16.94 40.56
C ILE A 84 -18.12 -17.81 41.64
N LEU A 85 -18.57 -17.64 42.87
CA LEU A 85 -18.19 -18.43 44.05
C LEU A 85 -19.51 -18.83 44.73
N GLY A 86 -19.82 -20.13 44.71
CA GLY A 86 -20.97 -20.77 45.38
C GLY A 86 -22.29 -20.59 44.62
N THR A 87 -23.01 -21.64 44.22
CA THR A 87 -22.97 -23.06 44.63
C THR A 87 -21.93 -23.91 43.92
#